data_AF-A0A087QJ81-F1
#
_entry.id   AF-A0A087QJ81-F1
#
_cell.length_a   1.000
_cell.length_b   1.000
_cell.length_c   1.000
_cell.angle_alpha   90.00
_cell.angle_beta   90.00
_cell.angle_gamma   90.00
#
_symmetry.space_group_name_H-M   'P 1'
#
loop_
_entity.id
_entity.type
_entity.pdbx_description
1 polymer ?
#
loop_
_entity_poly.entity_id
_entity_poly.type
_entity_poly.pdbx_seq_one_letter_code
_entity_poly.pdbx_strand_id
1 'polypeptide(L)'
;MLCRMHLAPFASSSLATRLGTVRTLWPHAETIFTELQQEMEKAREFMSSFEQLLSSQGVTAMERAPSTSTALTQGSGEGFSICQDVKNFAPEQLSVKMVGRKVVLVGQKETQNVDEKGSFSYKYEVLKREWDVPEEVDAEALTCSLSKEGQLRIPGSRLALPAAPVRNVPLGRG
;
A
#
# COMPACT_ATOMS: atom_id res chain seq x y z
N MET A 1 -36.20 -1.20 -22.61
CA MET A 1 -37.31 -0.63 -21.84
C MET A 1 -36.72 0.31 -20.80
N LEU A 2 -36.81 1.62 -21.03
CA LEU A 2 -36.27 2.66 -20.15
C LEU A 2 -37.44 3.57 -19.77
N CYS A 3 -37.83 3.56 -18.50
CA CYS A 3 -38.93 4.37 -18.00
C CYS A 3 -38.51 5.84 -17.92
N ARG A 4 -39.26 6.65 -18.65
CA ARG A 4 -39.16 8.09 -18.81
C ARG A 4 -39.76 8.77 -17.58
N MET A 5 -38.94 9.27 -16.66
CA MET A 5 -39.42 10.09 -15.55
C MET A 5 -39.45 11.56 -15.99
N HIS A 6 -40.64 12.04 -16.32
CA HIS A 6 -40.92 13.46 -16.47
C HIS A 6 -40.89 14.12 -15.09
N LEU A 7 -39.89 14.98 -14.87
CA LEU A 7 -39.95 16.01 -13.83
C LEU A 7 -41.08 16.98 -14.19
N ALA A 8 -42.14 17.00 -13.39
CA ALA A 8 -43.16 18.04 -13.43
C ALA A 8 -42.86 19.09 -12.33
N PRO A 9 -43.13 20.38 -12.57
CA PRO A 9 -42.77 21.46 -11.66
C PRO A 9 -43.70 21.49 -10.45
N PHE A 10 -43.13 21.90 -9.33
CA PHE A 10 -43.83 22.16 -8.07
C PHE A 10 -45.01 23.12 -8.28
N ALA A 11 -46.23 22.60 -8.24
CA ALA A 11 -47.43 23.40 -8.06
C ALA A 11 -47.73 23.49 -6.56
N SER A 12 -47.59 24.70 -6.04
CA SER A 12 -48.14 25.14 -4.76
C SER A 12 -49.65 24.87 -4.74
N SER A 13 -50.12 24.04 -3.81
CA SER A 13 -51.54 23.95 -3.50
C SER A 13 -51.74 23.39 -2.09
N SER A 14 -52.48 24.17 -1.32
CA SER A 14 -52.89 23.99 0.06
C SER A 14 -53.76 22.76 0.27
N LEU A 15 -53.19 21.68 0.83
CA LEU A 15 -53.94 20.60 1.48
C LEU A 15 -53.22 20.14 2.76
N ALA A 16 -53.02 21.07 3.69
CA ALA A 16 -52.58 20.76 5.04
C ALA A 16 -53.80 20.60 5.95
N THR A 17 -54.55 19.51 5.80
CA THR A 17 -55.40 19.02 6.90
C THR A 17 -55.64 17.52 6.70
N ARG A 18 -55.14 16.71 7.65
CA ARG A 18 -55.36 15.25 7.81
C ARG A 18 -54.32 14.27 7.24
N LEU A 19 -53.05 14.48 7.52
CA LEU A 19 -52.14 13.36 7.78
C LEU A 19 -51.34 13.66 9.05
N GLY A 20 -51.43 12.73 9.99
CA GLY A 20 -50.98 12.88 11.37
C GLY A 20 -49.48 13.02 11.53
N THR A 21 -49.14 13.35 12.76
CA THR A 21 -47.84 13.66 13.33
C THR A 21 -46.82 12.53 13.18
N VAL A 22 -46.30 12.27 11.98
CA VAL A 22 -45.11 11.42 11.79
C VAL A 22 -44.25 11.94 10.66
N ARG A 23 -43.58 13.09 10.87
CA ARG A 23 -42.42 13.50 10.06
C ARG A 23 -41.51 14.47 10.83
N THR A 24 -40.85 14.02 11.89
CA THR A 24 -39.68 14.73 12.44
C THR A 24 -38.72 13.74 13.11
N LEU A 25 -38.07 12.88 12.32
CA LEU A 25 -36.91 12.13 12.82
C LEU A 25 -35.70 12.19 11.88
N TRP A 26 -35.77 12.92 10.78
CA TRP A 26 -34.58 13.18 9.95
C TRP A 26 -34.05 14.58 10.26
N PRO A 27 -32.79 14.73 10.68
CA PRO A 27 -32.18 16.05 10.84
C PRO A 27 -32.20 16.76 9.50
N HIS A 28 -32.48 18.07 9.51
CA HIS A 28 -32.49 18.88 8.28
C HIS A 28 -31.15 18.71 7.56
N ALA A 29 -31.17 18.50 6.24
CA ALA A 29 -29.97 18.21 5.44
C ALA A 29 -28.84 19.24 5.65
N GLU A 30 -29.21 20.49 5.97
CA GLU A 30 -28.31 21.58 6.33
C GLU A 30 -27.39 21.23 7.53
N THR A 31 -27.90 20.56 8.58
CA THR A 31 -27.10 20.23 9.76
C THR A 31 -26.07 19.15 9.48
N ILE A 32 -26.42 18.18 8.62
CA ILE A 32 -25.54 17.08 8.23
C ILE A 32 -24.38 17.63 7.37
N PHE A 33 -24.68 18.57 6.47
CA PHE A 33 -23.66 19.17 5.61
C PHE A 33 -22.69 20.03 6.41
N THR A 34 -23.18 20.86 7.34
CA THR A 34 -22.30 21.68 8.19
C THR A 34 -21.43 20.85 9.12
N GLU A 35 -21.96 19.77 9.69
CA GLU A 35 -21.21 18.88 10.58
C GLU A 35 -20.12 18.11 9.81
N LEU A 36 -20.43 17.63 8.60
CA LEU A 36 -19.44 16.98 7.75
C LEU A 36 -18.34 17.95 7.30
N GLN A 37 -18.70 19.18 6.92
CA GLN A 37 -17.71 20.18 6.52
C GLN A 37 -16.81 20.57 7.71
N GLN A 38 -17.38 20.70 8.90
CA GLN A 38 -16.63 20.97 10.13
C GLN A 38 -15.67 19.82 10.49
N GLU A 39 -16.11 18.57 10.35
CA GLU A 39 -15.24 17.40 10.53
C GLU A 39 -14.08 17.40 9.52
N MET A 40 -14.34 17.76 8.26
CA MET A 40 -13.29 17.87 7.24
C MET A 40 -12.30 19.00 7.55
N GLU A 41 -12.78 20.15 8.03
CA GLU A 41 -11.92 21.27 8.43
C GLU A 41 -11.06 20.91 9.65
N LYS A 42 -11.64 20.25 10.65
CA LYS A 42 -10.93 19.76 11.83
C LYS A 42 -9.90 18.69 11.49
N ALA A 43 -10.22 17.77 10.59
CA ALA A 43 -9.28 16.77 10.09
C ALA A 43 -8.12 17.44 9.32
N ARG A 44 -8.42 18.45 8.49
CA ARG A 44 -7.41 19.24 7.78
C ARG A 44 -6.47 19.96 8.74
N GLU A 45 -7.00 20.58 9.80
CA GLU A 45 -6.21 21.26 10.83
C GLU A 45 -5.34 20.27 11.62
N PHE A 46 -5.87 19.12 11.98
CA PHE A 46 -5.11 18.07 12.64
C PHE A 46 -3.93 17.59 11.79
N MET A 47 -4.16 17.31 10.51
CA MET A 47 -3.11 16.91 9.57
C MET A 47 -2.08 18.03 9.37
N SER A 48 -2.52 19.29 9.26
CA SER A 48 -1.62 20.44 9.14
C SER A 48 -0.76 20.64 10.39
N SER A 49 -1.32 20.45 11.58
CA SER A 49 -0.59 20.52 12.84
C SER A 49 0.48 19.42 12.92
N PHE A 50 0.15 18.22 12.43
CA PHE A 50 1.09 17.10 12.37
C PHE A 50 2.24 17.37 11.37
N GLU A 51 1.95 17.88 10.18
CA GLU A 51 2.95 18.30 9.18
C GLU A 51 3.87 19.41 9.72
N GLN A 52 3.32 20.33 10.51
CA GLN A 52 4.07 21.41 11.12
C GLN A 52 4.96 20.91 12.27
N LEU A 53 4.53 19.89 13.01
CA LEU A 53 5.38 19.17 13.97
C LEU A 53 6.54 18.45 13.27
N LEU A 54 6.27 17.72 12.19
CA LEU A 54 7.28 17.06 11.36
C LEU A 54 8.29 18.06 10.77
N SER A 55 7.83 19.27 10.43
CA SER A 55 8.69 20.32 9.85
C SER A 55 9.52 21.07 10.91
N SER A 56 9.01 21.20 12.15
CA SER A 56 9.69 21.94 13.23
C SER A 56 10.75 21.10 13.95
N GLN A 57 10.55 19.77 14.03
CA GLN A 57 11.56 18.84 14.48
C GLN A 57 12.46 18.45 13.31
N GLY A 58 13.55 19.20 13.11
CA GLY A 58 14.76 18.71 12.43
C GLY A 58 15.43 17.58 13.23
N VAL A 59 14.66 16.55 13.58
CA VAL A 59 15.09 15.36 14.29
C VAL A 59 15.13 14.28 13.23
N THR A 60 16.34 13.81 12.95
CA THR A 60 16.64 12.63 12.14
C THR A 60 15.53 11.60 12.27
N ALA A 61 14.94 11.25 11.13
CA ALA A 61 13.88 10.27 10.98
C ALA A 61 14.19 8.98 11.76
N MET A 62 13.72 8.91 13.01
CA MET A 62 13.51 7.65 13.69
C MET A 62 12.14 7.16 13.24
N GLU A 63 12.11 6.67 12.01
CA GLU A 63 11.08 5.75 11.50
C GLU A 63 10.92 4.66 12.56
N ARG A 64 9.82 4.69 13.31
CA ARG A 64 9.42 3.57 14.15
C ARG A 64 8.85 2.52 13.21
N ALA A 65 9.75 1.89 12.47
CA ALA A 65 9.47 0.70 11.70
C ALA A 65 8.84 -0.34 12.64
N PRO A 66 7.77 -1.04 12.25
CA PRO A 66 7.56 -2.37 12.78
C PRO A 66 8.83 -3.14 12.38
N SER A 67 9.64 -3.51 13.37
CA SER A 67 10.93 -4.18 13.21
C SER A 67 10.74 -5.51 12.49
N THR A 68 10.64 -5.41 11.18
CA THR A 68 10.71 -6.50 10.25
C THR A 68 12.12 -6.42 9.73
N SER A 69 13.00 -7.24 10.31
CA SER A 69 14.41 -7.28 9.98
C SER A 69 14.59 -7.51 8.47
N THR A 70 14.80 -6.42 7.71
CA THR A 70 15.21 -6.48 6.30
C THR A 70 16.71 -6.66 6.28
N ALA A 71 17.16 -7.90 6.36
CA ALA A 71 18.55 -8.23 6.12
C ALA A 71 18.78 -8.28 4.60
N LEU A 72 19.42 -7.24 4.05
CA LEU A 72 20.17 -7.37 2.81
C LEU A 72 21.52 -7.98 3.19
N THR A 73 21.67 -9.29 3.04
CA THR A 73 22.96 -9.94 3.32
C THR A 73 23.93 -9.64 2.18
N GLN A 74 24.59 -8.48 2.24
CA GLN A 74 25.75 -8.19 1.40
C GLN A 74 27.01 -8.73 2.09
N GLY A 75 27.11 -10.05 2.15
CA GLY A 75 28.30 -10.76 2.63
C GLY A 75 29.22 -11.09 1.46
N SER A 76 30.53 -10.87 1.62
CA SER A 76 31.59 -11.22 0.67
C SER A 76 31.55 -12.72 0.30
N GLY A 77 30.71 -13.11 -0.66
CA GLY A 77 30.54 -14.48 -1.14
C GLY A 77 29.09 -14.93 -1.31
N GLU A 78 28.14 -14.32 -0.58
CA GLU A 78 26.71 -14.58 -0.75
C GLU A 78 26.12 -13.65 -1.82
N GLY A 79 25.28 -14.20 -2.69
CA GLY A 79 24.61 -13.44 -3.76
C GLY A 79 23.66 -12.38 -3.21
N PHE A 80 23.14 -11.54 -4.10
CA PHE A 80 22.07 -10.61 -3.75
C PHE A 80 20.83 -11.42 -3.32
N SER A 81 20.15 -11.02 -2.24
CA SER A 81 18.88 -11.64 -1.84
C SER A 81 18.03 -10.67 -1.05
N ILE A 82 16.76 -10.55 -1.41
CA ILE A 82 15.75 -9.79 -0.67
C ILE A 82 14.93 -10.76 0.18
N CYS A 83 14.72 -10.43 1.45
CA CYS A 83 13.85 -11.14 2.38
C CYS A 83 12.88 -10.17 3.05
N GLN A 84 11.57 -10.43 2.96
CA GLN A 84 10.53 -9.56 3.50
C GLN A 84 9.43 -10.38 4.20
N ASP A 85 9.07 -10.05 5.44
CA ASP A 85 7.88 -10.60 6.09
C ASP A 85 6.63 -9.94 5.48
N VAL A 86 5.68 -10.79 5.08
CA VAL A 86 4.41 -10.43 4.47
C VAL A 86 3.24 -11.23 5.08
N LYS A 87 3.40 -11.78 6.30
CA LYS A 87 2.43 -12.71 6.92
C LYS A 87 1.01 -12.18 7.10
N ASN A 88 0.84 -10.87 7.07
CA ASN A 88 -0.46 -10.21 7.19
C ASN A 88 -1.28 -10.22 5.88
N PHE A 89 -0.63 -10.56 4.76
CA PHE A 89 -1.19 -10.57 3.41
C PHE A 89 -1.22 -11.99 2.86
N ALA A 90 -2.27 -12.30 2.12
CA ALA A 90 -2.37 -13.55 1.36
C ALA A 90 -1.55 -13.43 0.05
N PRO A 91 -0.98 -14.53 -0.50
CA PRO A 91 -0.18 -14.51 -1.74
C PRO A 91 -0.76 -13.69 -2.92
N GLU A 92 -2.06 -13.75 -3.11
CA GLU A 92 -2.88 -13.14 -4.15
C GLU A 92 -3.26 -11.68 -3.85
N GLN A 93 -2.99 -11.23 -2.63
CA GLN A 93 -2.99 -9.82 -2.24
C GLN A 93 -1.63 -9.15 -2.48
N LEU A 94 -0.62 -9.90 -2.90
CA LEU A 94 0.75 -9.44 -3.13
C LEU A 94 1.06 -9.38 -4.63
N SER A 95 1.85 -8.40 -5.02
CA SER A 95 2.37 -8.23 -6.37
C SER A 95 3.83 -7.83 -6.29
N VAL A 96 4.70 -8.63 -6.91
CA VAL A 96 6.12 -8.30 -7.10
C VAL A 96 6.35 -7.99 -8.57
N LYS A 97 6.99 -6.85 -8.86
CA LYS A 97 7.29 -6.42 -10.23
C LYS A 97 8.67 -5.80 -10.30
N MET A 98 9.30 -5.94 -11.47
CA MET A 98 10.47 -5.15 -11.83
C MET A 98 10.02 -3.85 -12.52
N VAL A 99 10.53 -2.72 -12.05
CA VAL A 99 10.33 -1.41 -12.68
C VAL A 99 11.71 -0.78 -12.88
N GLY A 100 12.19 -0.81 -14.14
CA GLY A 100 13.59 -0.49 -14.43
C GLY A 100 14.53 -1.45 -13.71
N ARG A 101 15.38 -0.92 -12.83
CA ARG A 101 16.34 -1.69 -12.00
C ARG A 101 15.92 -1.75 -10.52
N LYS A 102 14.62 -1.65 -10.25
CA LYS A 102 14.04 -1.79 -8.90
C LYS A 102 13.06 -2.95 -8.83
N VAL A 103 13.15 -3.74 -7.77
CA VAL A 103 12.10 -4.68 -7.36
C VAL A 103 11.08 -3.90 -6.54
N VAL A 104 9.81 -3.94 -6.94
CA VAL A 104 8.69 -3.29 -6.26
C VAL A 104 7.73 -4.37 -5.76
N LEU A 105 7.54 -4.44 -4.44
CA LEU A 105 6.53 -5.26 -3.77
C LEU A 105 5.36 -4.37 -3.33
N VAL A 106 4.15 -4.75 -3.72
CA VAL A 106 2.91 -4.13 -3.28
C VAL A 106 2.01 -5.20 -2.66
N GLY A 107 1.52 -4.96 -1.45
CA GLY A 107 0.47 -5.73 -0.81
C GLY A 107 -0.78 -4.87 -0.61
N GLN A 108 -1.97 -5.38 -0.95
CA GLN A 108 -3.24 -4.69 -0.75
C GLN A 108 -4.27 -5.66 -0.18
N LYS A 109 -4.80 -5.34 0.99
CA LYS A 109 -5.76 -6.19 1.69
C LYS A 109 -6.97 -5.38 2.12
N GLU A 110 -8.13 -5.89 1.77
CA GLU A 110 -9.42 -5.38 2.23
C GLU A 110 -10.01 -6.37 3.26
N THR A 111 -10.55 -5.88 4.35
CA THR A 111 -11.25 -6.69 5.35
C THR A 111 -12.55 -6.00 5.71
N GLN A 112 -13.64 -6.74 5.55
CA GLN A 112 -14.97 -6.31 5.95
C GLN A 112 -15.44 -7.22 7.08
N ASN A 113 -15.89 -6.63 8.17
CA ASN A 113 -16.52 -7.39 9.25
C ASN A 113 -17.90 -6.82 9.53
N VAL A 114 -18.84 -7.72 9.81
CA VAL A 114 -20.16 -7.37 10.31
C VAL A 114 -20.32 -8.04 11.66
N ASP A 115 -20.53 -7.25 12.70
CA ASP A 115 -20.75 -7.77 14.04
C ASP A 115 -22.16 -8.37 14.14
N GLU A 116 -22.40 -9.20 15.16
CA GLU A 116 -23.71 -9.83 15.42
C GLU A 116 -24.85 -8.81 15.56
N LYS A 117 -24.52 -7.56 15.93
CA LYS A 117 -25.45 -6.43 16.08
C LYS A 117 -25.72 -5.68 14.76
N GLY A 118 -25.10 -6.09 13.66
CA GLY A 118 -25.21 -5.44 12.35
C GLY A 118 -24.27 -4.25 12.13
N SER A 119 -23.33 -3.98 13.05
CA SER A 119 -22.29 -2.96 12.85
C SER A 119 -21.33 -3.41 11.76
N PHE A 120 -21.10 -2.57 10.76
CA PHE A 120 -20.15 -2.83 9.68
C PHE A 120 -18.82 -2.10 9.94
N SER A 121 -17.71 -2.81 9.76
CA SER A 121 -16.36 -2.23 9.74
C SER A 121 -15.64 -2.61 8.46
N TYR A 122 -14.92 -1.64 7.90
CA TYR A 122 -14.11 -1.80 6.71
C TYR A 122 -12.68 -1.38 7.02
N LYS A 123 -11.71 -2.20 6.62
CA LYS A 123 -10.29 -1.90 6.75
C LYS A 123 -9.59 -2.16 5.42
N TYR A 124 -8.77 -1.21 5.00
CA TYR A 124 -7.90 -1.34 3.84
C TYR A 124 -6.45 -1.16 4.26
N GLU A 125 -5.62 -2.17 4.02
CA GLU A 125 -4.20 -2.21 4.39
C GLU A 125 -3.33 -2.26 3.14
N VAL A 126 -2.27 -1.44 3.12
CA VAL A 126 -1.33 -1.38 1.99
C VAL A 126 0.10 -1.53 2.50
N LEU A 127 0.86 -2.41 1.84
CA LEU A 127 2.31 -2.52 1.97
C LEU A 127 2.96 -2.09 0.66
N LYS A 128 3.97 -1.23 0.71
CA LYS A 128 4.82 -0.91 -0.45
C LYS A 128 6.28 -0.98 -0.03
N ARG A 129 7.07 -1.73 -0.79
CA ARG A 129 8.52 -1.84 -0.59
C ARG A 129 9.22 -1.83 -1.94
N GLU A 130 10.38 -1.19 -1.98
CA GLU A 130 11.21 -1.08 -3.16
C GLU A 130 12.66 -1.37 -2.81
N TRP A 131 13.35 -2.11 -3.67
CA TRP A 131 14.77 -2.41 -3.54
C TRP A 131 15.48 -2.18 -4.85
N ASP A 132 16.60 -1.47 -4.80
CA ASP A 132 17.51 -1.33 -5.94
C ASP A 132 18.24 -2.65 -6.22
N VAL A 133 18.29 -3.02 -7.50
CA VAL A 133 19.04 -4.19 -7.96
C VAL A 133 20.42 -3.73 -8.45
N PRO A 134 21.52 -4.17 -7.82
CA PRO A 134 22.90 -3.81 -8.20
C PRO A 134 23.28 -4.34 -9.58
N GLU A 135 24.04 -3.57 -10.38
CA GLU A 135 24.36 -3.85 -11.80
C GLU A 135 24.92 -5.26 -12.03
N GLU A 136 25.62 -5.79 -11.03
CA GLU A 136 26.23 -7.10 -11.07
C GLU A 136 25.22 -8.26 -10.97
N VAL A 137 23.95 -7.97 -10.66
CA VAL A 137 22.86 -8.95 -10.53
C VAL A 137 22.07 -9.04 -11.84
N ASP A 138 21.86 -10.27 -12.29
CA ASP A 138 21.00 -10.57 -13.42
C ASP A 138 19.53 -10.31 -13.06
N ALA A 139 18.97 -9.24 -13.62
CA ALA A 139 17.59 -8.82 -13.37
C ALA A 139 16.56 -9.76 -14.01
N GLU A 140 16.90 -10.42 -15.12
CA GLU A 140 15.97 -11.30 -15.84
C GLU A 140 15.89 -12.69 -15.20
N ALA A 141 16.95 -13.11 -14.52
CA ALA A 141 16.99 -14.36 -13.76
C ALA A 141 16.39 -14.26 -12.34
N LEU A 142 15.87 -13.10 -11.93
CA LEU A 142 15.24 -12.94 -10.62
C LEU A 142 13.99 -13.81 -10.51
N THR A 143 13.90 -14.54 -9.39
CA THR A 143 12.73 -15.38 -9.07
C THR A 143 12.15 -14.94 -7.72
N CYS A 144 10.87 -15.19 -7.51
CA CYS A 144 10.19 -14.86 -6.26
C CYS A 144 9.54 -16.11 -5.67
N SER A 145 9.69 -16.29 -4.36
CA SER A 145 9.05 -17.37 -3.61
C SER A 145 8.49 -16.85 -2.29
N LEU A 146 7.42 -17.49 -1.80
CA LEU A 146 6.77 -17.17 -0.53
C LEU A 146 6.68 -18.43 0.33
N SER A 147 7.22 -18.38 1.55
CA SER A 147 7.14 -19.48 2.50
C SER A 147 5.79 -19.54 3.21
N LYS A 148 5.47 -20.68 3.84
CA LYS A 148 4.21 -20.86 4.59
C LYS A 148 4.12 -19.95 5.82
N GLU A 149 5.26 -19.53 6.34
CA GLU A 149 5.41 -18.63 7.48
C GLU A 149 5.26 -17.15 7.08
N GLY A 150 4.98 -16.87 5.80
CA GLY A 150 4.78 -15.51 5.30
C GLY A 150 6.08 -14.77 5.03
N GLN A 151 7.18 -15.48 4.70
CA GLN A 151 8.44 -14.85 4.30
C GLN A 151 8.61 -14.89 2.78
N LEU A 152 8.63 -13.72 2.16
CA LEU A 152 8.91 -13.53 0.75
C LEU A 152 10.42 -13.46 0.52
N ARG A 153 10.93 -14.22 -0.46
CA ARG A 153 12.34 -14.24 -0.85
C ARG A 153 12.52 -14.05 -2.35
N ILE A 154 13.47 -13.19 -2.71
CA ILE A 154 13.89 -12.92 -4.09
C ILE A 154 15.41 -13.03 -4.15
N PRO A 155 15.98 -14.19 -4.50
CA PRO A 155 17.40 -14.34 -4.72
C PRO A 155 17.81 -13.70 -6.06
N GLY A 156 19.03 -13.17 -6.11
CA GLY A 156 19.67 -12.64 -7.30
C GLY A 156 21.03 -13.28 -7.56
N SER A 157 21.12 -13.94 -8.71
CA SER A 157 22.39 -14.45 -9.23
C SER A 157 23.23 -13.30 -9.80
N ARG A 158 24.54 -13.37 -9.58
CA ARG A 158 25.46 -12.45 -10.25
C ARG A 158 25.54 -12.79 -11.74
N LEU A 159 25.67 -11.78 -12.58
CA LEU A 159 25.99 -11.93 -13.99
C LEU A 159 27.31 -12.70 -14.12
N ALA A 160 27.32 -13.74 -14.94
CA ALA A 160 28.53 -14.50 -15.21
C ALA A 160 29.55 -13.59 -15.93
N LEU A 161 30.75 -13.42 -15.34
CA LEU A 161 31.85 -12.78 -16.05
C LEU A 161 32.16 -13.59 -17.32
N PRO A 162 32.38 -12.96 -18.48
CA PRO A 162 32.82 -13.67 -19.67
C PRO A 162 34.11 -14.43 -19.34
N ALA A 163 34.18 -15.70 -19.75
CA ALA A 163 35.32 -16.57 -19.48
C ALA A 163 36.62 -15.85 -19.87
N ALA A 164 37.51 -15.64 -18.90
CA ALA A 164 38.79 -15.02 -19.17
C ALA A 164 39.51 -15.81 -20.27
N PRO A 165 40.04 -15.15 -21.31
CA PRO A 165 40.73 -15.87 -22.38
C PRO A 165 41.92 -16.63 -21.78
N VAL A 166 41.91 -17.95 -21.94
CA VAL A 166 43.00 -18.83 -21.50
C VAL A 166 44.24 -18.47 -22.31
N ARG A 167 45.22 -17.79 -21.69
CA ARG A 167 46.51 -17.49 -22.32
C ARG A 167 47.58 -18.40 -21.74
N ASN A 168 48.21 -19.19 -22.60
CA ASN A 168 49.37 -20.00 -22.23
C ASN A 168 50.55 -19.08 -21.85
N VAL A 169 51.13 -19.29 -20.67
CA VAL A 169 52.32 -18.57 -20.20
C VAL A 169 53.54 -19.44 -20.49
N PRO A 170 54.50 -18.99 -21.32
CA PRO A 170 55.71 -19.77 -21.59
C PRO A 170 56.63 -19.80 -20.36
N LEU A 171 57.15 -20.99 -20.04
CA LEU A 171 58.14 -21.20 -18.99
C LEU A 171 59.54 -20.88 -19.52
N GLY A 172 60.17 -19.81 -19.02
CA GLY A 172 61.58 -19.50 -19.30
C GLY A 172 62.51 -20.33 -18.41
N ARG A 173 63.46 -21.06 -19.01
CA ARG A 173 64.61 -21.61 -18.27
C ARG A 173 65.68 -20.52 -18.15
N GLY A 174 66.13 -20.25 -16.93
CA GLY A 174 67.34 -19.47 -16.64
C GLY A 174 68.60 -20.33 -16.67
#